data_AF-A0A965EX21-F1
#
_entry.id   AF-A0A965EX21-F1
#
_cell.length_a   1.000
_cell.length_b   1.000
_cell.length_c   1.000
_cell.angle_alpha   90.00
_cell.angle_beta   90.00
_cell.angle_gamma   90.00
#
_symmetry.space_group_name_H-M   'P 1'
#
loop_
_entity.id
_entity.type
_entity.pdbx_description
1 polymer ?
#
loop_
_entity_poly.entity_id
_entity_poly.type
_entity_poly.pdbx_seq_one_letter_code
_entity_poly.pdbx_strand_id
1 'polypeptide(L)'
;MFVSDISTVATAFAMNRFMSGTAFHGASPGVDNAGLLVSNLVNPGTGYLGWVVANPPNGGNTTTLASMRTLADIVATCSAGTKAQCSTFYSVARAPRGSKPDSIPSALQAIARNPWHNPGAIYGLPRTTTYTPTLTKAPSAWVFSLKYVGGGFDAPGRMAFDAQGNVWTGNNWMPPGNSGGLSLVGLDPAGQPLTGSPFRGGGTQGIGFGTAVNPTNGHIFTASYGLGRISEYLPDGTAVSPATGYTTGSLSKPQGIAFDQKGNLWIPNFGNNTLTIYLGADPAKAINVPGTAASPITKPFAIAIDAQGRAWITNNSTSGGAGWVLPATLNADNTVTLGSPVKGGGIKSPQGISVDSAGNLYTANLLGKGIT
;
A
#
# COMPACT_ATOMS: atom_id res chain seq x y z
N MET A 1 14.98 20.35 -15.50
CA MET A 1 13.88 20.53 -14.53
C MET A 1 13.77 22.02 -14.23
N PHE A 2 12.58 22.60 -14.39
CA PHE A 2 12.33 23.98 -13.97
C PHE A 2 12.27 24.05 -12.43
N VAL A 3 13.03 24.96 -11.83
CA VAL A 3 13.13 25.10 -10.37
C VAL A 3 12.22 26.26 -9.91
N SER A 4 11.23 25.94 -9.08
CA SER A 4 10.28 26.87 -8.44
C SER A 4 9.96 26.39 -7.03
N ASP A 5 9.28 27.21 -6.21
CA ASP A 5 8.88 26.78 -4.86
C ASP A 5 7.94 25.57 -4.91
N ILE A 6 7.01 25.55 -5.89
CA ILE A 6 6.13 24.39 -6.13
C ILE A 6 6.93 23.16 -6.55
N SER A 7 7.86 23.28 -7.51
CA SER A 7 8.61 22.12 -7.97
C SER A 7 9.57 21.59 -6.90
N THR A 8 10.07 22.48 -6.03
CA THR A 8 10.87 22.13 -4.86
C THR A 8 10.05 21.32 -3.84
N VAL A 9 8.84 21.78 -3.51
CA VAL A 9 7.93 21.05 -2.60
C VAL A 9 7.52 19.70 -3.21
N ALA A 10 7.09 19.68 -4.47
CA ALA A 10 6.71 18.46 -5.16
C ALA A 10 7.84 17.42 -5.18
N THR A 11 9.05 17.85 -5.52
CA THR A 11 10.25 16.99 -5.55
C THR A 11 10.58 16.48 -4.15
N ALA A 12 10.61 17.37 -3.15
CA ALA A 12 10.96 16.97 -1.79
C ALA A 12 10.00 15.93 -1.20
N PHE A 13 8.71 15.97 -1.56
CA PHE A 13 7.72 15.00 -1.10
C PHE A 13 7.78 13.68 -1.87
N ALA A 14 7.78 13.73 -3.21
CA ALA A 14 7.77 12.53 -4.04
C ALA A 14 9.10 11.75 -3.99
N MET A 15 10.24 12.47 -3.93
CA MET A 15 11.57 11.88 -3.93
C MET A 15 12.16 11.68 -2.53
N ASN A 16 11.41 11.94 -1.44
CA ASN A 16 11.97 12.04 -0.08
C ASN A 16 12.82 10.83 0.36
N ARG A 17 12.49 9.62 -0.11
CA ARG A 17 13.22 8.38 0.21
C ARG A 17 14.54 8.25 -0.56
N PHE A 18 14.64 8.92 -1.69
CA PHE A 18 15.75 8.90 -2.63
C PHE A 18 16.59 10.17 -2.56
N MET A 19 16.38 11.04 -1.56
CA MET A 19 17.13 12.28 -1.40
C MET A 19 17.88 12.32 -0.06
N SER A 20 19.08 12.90 -0.11
CA SER A 20 19.85 13.36 1.05
C SER A 20 20.32 14.79 0.78
N GLY A 21 19.65 15.78 1.39
CA GLY A 21 19.87 17.18 1.02
C GLY A 21 19.49 17.41 -0.45
N THR A 22 20.45 17.79 -1.29
CA THR A 22 20.26 18.01 -2.74
C THR A 22 20.69 16.81 -3.60
N ALA A 23 21.30 15.78 -3.01
CA ALA A 23 21.76 14.60 -3.74
C ALA A 23 20.65 13.56 -3.85
N PHE A 24 20.55 12.92 -5.02
CA PHE A 24 19.64 11.80 -5.28
C PHE A 24 20.39 10.48 -5.26
N HIS A 25 19.81 9.46 -4.64
CA HIS A 25 20.36 8.11 -4.49
C HIS A 25 19.25 7.06 -4.58
N GLY A 26 19.58 5.85 -5.01
CA GLY A 26 18.63 4.75 -5.12
C GLY A 26 18.86 3.93 -6.38
N ALA A 27 18.15 2.81 -6.49
CA ALA A 27 18.16 1.97 -7.68
C ALA A 27 16.87 2.14 -8.47
N SER A 28 16.96 1.92 -9.79
CA SER A 28 15.80 1.69 -10.66
C SER A 28 15.08 0.38 -10.23
N PRO A 29 13.74 0.30 -10.31
CA PRO A 29 12.82 1.34 -10.80
C PRO A 29 12.37 2.34 -9.73
N GLY A 30 12.81 2.20 -8.47
CA GLY A 30 12.32 3.02 -7.35
C GLY A 30 12.49 4.52 -7.56
N VAL A 31 13.68 4.96 -8.00
CA VAL A 31 13.95 6.37 -8.31
C VAL A 31 13.15 6.87 -9.52
N ASP A 32 12.97 6.02 -10.53
CA ASP A 32 12.21 6.34 -11.74
C ASP A 32 10.73 6.54 -11.41
N ASN A 33 10.18 5.64 -10.59
CA ASN A 33 8.80 5.69 -10.09
C ASN A 33 8.54 6.95 -9.27
N ALA A 34 9.50 7.36 -8.44
CA ALA A 34 9.39 8.61 -7.71
C ALA A 34 9.44 9.83 -8.65
N GLY A 35 10.20 9.77 -9.74
CA GLY A 35 10.18 10.78 -10.81
C GLY A 35 8.84 10.88 -11.54
N LEU A 36 8.17 9.75 -11.77
CA LEU A 36 6.80 9.74 -12.30
C LEU A 36 5.82 10.42 -11.33
N LEU A 37 5.96 10.16 -10.02
CA LEU A 37 5.14 10.83 -9.01
C LEU A 37 5.40 12.35 -8.94
N VAL A 38 6.64 12.80 -9.14
CA VAL A 38 6.92 14.24 -9.28
C VAL A 38 6.08 14.82 -10.42
N SER A 39 6.01 14.13 -11.56
CA SER A 39 5.24 14.58 -12.74
C SER A 39 3.73 14.69 -12.49
N ASN A 40 3.20 13.90 -11.55
CA ASN A 40 1.81 14.02 -11.10
C ASN A 40 1.54 15.30 -10.28
N LEU A 41 2.56 15.83 -9.61
CA LEU A 41 2.48 17.03 -8.77
C LEU A 41 2.89 18.30 -9.52
N VAL A 42 3.94 18.22 -10.34
CA VAL A 42 4.51 19.34 -11.09
C VAL A 42 5.03 18.86 -12.44
N ASN A 43 4.81 19.63 -13.50
CA ASN A 43 5.45 19.37 -14.79
C ASN A 43 6.92 19.78 -14.72
N PRO A 44 7.89 18.85 -14.87
CA PRO A 44 9.31 19.17 -14.71
C PRO A 44 9.88 20.03 -15.85
N GLY A 45 9.22 20.09 -17.01
CA GLY A 45 9.62 20.91 -18.15
C GLY A 45 9.21 22.37 -18.03
N THR A 46 8.03 22.64 -17.43
CA THR A 46 7.46 24.00 -17.37
C THR A 46 7.43 24.60 -15.96
N GLY A 47 7.52 23.77 -14.91
CA GLY A 47 7.38 24.21 -13.52
C GLY A 47 5.94 24.49 -13.10
N TYR A 48 4.97 24.35 -14.01
CA TYR A 48 3.54 24.42 -13.69
C TYR A 48 3.05 23.15 -13.01
N LEU A 49 1.85 23.18 -12.44
CA LEU A 49 1.25 22.03 -11.79
C LEU A 49 1.13 20.83 -12.74
N GLY A 50 1.34 19.63 -12.18
CA GLY A 50 1.03 18.38 -12.84
C GLY A 50 -0.46 18.27 -13.08
N TRP A 51 -0.86 17.64 -14.19
CA TRP A 51 -2.27 17.53 -14.56
C TRP A 51 -3.07 16.77 -13.48
N VAL A 52 -2.50 15.71 -12.92
CA VAL A 52 -3.14 14.84 -11.91
C VAL A 52 -3.50 15.61 -10.65
N VAL A 53 -2.61 16.42 -10.09
CA VAL A 53 -2.92 17.20 -8.87
C VAL A 53 -3.87 18.37 -9.15
N ALA A 54 -3.80 18.96 -10.36
CA ALA A 54 -4.54 20.17 -10.71
C ALA A 54 -6.03 19.94 -11.02
N ASN A 55 -6.40 18.74 -11.48
CA ASN A 55 -7.73 18.47 -12.04
C ASN A 55 -8.54 17.45 -11.21
N PRO A 56 -9.88 17.43 -11.32
CA PRO A 56 -10.71 16.36 -10.77
C PRO A 56 -10.22 14.96 -11.22
N PRO A 57 -10.28 13.94 -10.34
CA PRO A 57 -10.91 13.93 -9.02
C PRO A 57 -10.00 14.46 -7.90
N ASN A 58 -8.85 15.05 -8.23
CA ASN A 58 -8.02 15.84 -7.31
C ASN A 58 -8.45 17.31 -7.40
N GLY A 59 -7.54 18.25 -7.71
CA GLY A 59 -7.86 19.67 -7.76
C GLY A 59 -8.51 20.13 -6.46
N GLY A 60 -9.67 20.77 -6.55
CA GLY A 60 -10.47 21.20 -5.39
C GLY A 60 -11.16 20.07 -4.61
N ASN A 61 -11.21 18.85 -5.12
CA ASN A 61 -11.88 17.71 -4.47
C ASN A 61 -11.00 17.03 -3.41
N THR A 62 -9.71 17.39 -3.34
CA THR A 62 -8.76 16.89 -2.34
C THR A 62 -7.98 18.06 -1.75
N THR A 63 -7.32 17.84 -0.62
CA THR A 63 -6.51 18.89 0.03
C THR A 63 -5.08 18.99 -0.51
N THR A 64 -4.64 18.07 -1.38
CA THR A 64 -3.25 17.97 -1.82
C THR A 64 -2.77 19.23 -2.54
N LEU A 65 -3.56 19.74 -3.48
CA LEU A 65 -3.20 20.95 -4.23
C LEU A 65 -3.04 22.17 -3.30
N ALA A 66 -4.01 22.36 -2.40
CA ALA A 66 -3.99 23.45 -1.42
C ALA A 66 -2.83 23.31 -0.42
N SER A 67 -2.54 22.08 0.01
CA SER A 67 -1.43 21.79 0.93
C SER A 67 -0.08 22.08 0.28
N MET A 68 0.11 21.62 -0.96
CA MET A 68 1.34 21.85 -1.71
C MET A 68 1.59 23.34 -1.95
N ARG A 69 0.56 24.08 -2.36
CA ARG A 69 0.64 25.53 -2.57
C ARG A 69 0.92 26.29 -1.27
N THR A 70 0.33 25.85 -0.16
CA THR A 70 0.62 26.44 1.17
C THR A 70 2.08 26.28 1.57
N LEU A 71 2.66 25.09 1.38
CA LEU A 71 4.09 24.89 1.63
C LEU A 71 4.95 25.70 0.65
N ALA A 72 4.53 25.81 -0.62
CA ALA A 72 5.25 26.60 -1.61
C ALA A 72 5.29 28.09 -1.24
N ASP A 73 4.21 28.67 -0.70
CA ASP A 73 4.23 30.07 -0.22
C ASP A 73 5.12 30.27 1.02
N ILE A 74 5.22 29.26 1.91
CA ILE A 74 6.16 29.27 3.05
C ILE A 74 7.60 29.21 2.54
N VAL A 75 7.87 28.33 1.58
CA VAL A 75 9.19 28.18 0.94
C VAL A 75 9.57 29.47 0.22
N ALA A 76 8.67 30.06 -0.57
CA ALA A 76 8.89 31.33 -1.26
C ALA A 76 9.27 32.47 -0.29
N THR A 77 8.65 32.49 0.89
CA THR A 77 8.97 33.48 1.94
C THR A 77 10.36 33.31 2.51
N CYS A 78 10.82 32.06 2.69
CA CYS A 78 12.20 31.80 3.07
C CYS A 78 13.16 32.17 1.91
N SER A 79 12.88 31.72 0.69
CA SER A 79 13.71 31.96 -0.49
C SER A 79 13.94 33.46 -0.77
N ALA A 80 12.90 34.29 -0.61
CA ALA A 80 12.96 35.74 -0.82
C ALA A 80 13.29 36.55 0.45
N GLY A 81 13.34 35.89 1.61
CA GLY A 81 13.36 36.54 2.93
C GLY A 81 14.75 36.70 3.54
N THR A 82 14.75 37.13 4.79
CA THR A 82 15.94 37.25 5.63
C THR A 82 16.40 35.89 6.14
N LYS A 83 17.68 35.78 6.54
CA LYS A 83 18.22 34.60 7.24
C LYS A 83 17.40 34.22 8.48
N ALA A 84 16.79 35.20 9.15
CA ALA A 84 15.94 34.97 10.31
C ALA A 84 14.64 34.23 9.93
N GLN A 85 13.97 34.63 8.84
CA GLN A 85 12.74 33.97 8.36
C GLN A 85 13.00 32.50 7.99
N CYS A 86 14.09 32.21 7.29
CA CYS A 86 14.50 30.83 7.02
C CYS A 86 14.87 30.04 8.28
N SER A 87 15.58 30.67 9.23
CA SER A 87 15.96 30.01 10.49
C SER A 87 14.75 29.57 11.31
N THR A 88 13.65 30.34 11.30
CA THR A 88 12.38 29.96 11.92
C THR A 88 11.75 28.75 11.22
N PHE A 89 11.66 28.77 9.88
CA PHE A 89 11.15 27.62 9.11
C PHE A 89 11.91 26.33 9.45
N TYR A 90 13.24 26.38 9.43
CA TYR A 90 14.08 25.24 9.75
C TYR A 90 13.89 24.73 11.19
N SER A 91 13.67 25.65 12.14
CA SER A 91 13.47 25.26 13.54
C SER A 91 12.14 24.54 13.74
N VAL A 92 11.09 24.96 13.05
CA VAL A 92 9.75 24.36 13.11
C VAL A 92 9.69 23.03 12.35
N ALA A 93 10.39 22.92 11.21
CA ALA A 93 10.46 21.72 10.38
C ALA A 93 11.33 20.59 10.96
N ARG A 94 12.05 20.84 12.06
CA ARG A 94 12.97 19.89 12.70
C ARG A 94 12.26 18.58 13.04
N ALA A 95 12.82 17.46 12.58
CA ALA A 95 12.30 16.12 12.87
C ALA A 95 12.43 15.76 14.37
N PRO A 96 11.57 14.87 14.90
CA PRO A 96 11.73 14.33 16.25
C PRO A 96 13.13 13.72 16.44
N ARG A 97 13.88 14.22 17.43
CA ARG A 97 15.28 13.80 17.72
C ARG A 97 16.28 14.02 16.58
N GLY A 98 15.91 14.76 15.52
CA GLY A 98 16.80 15.13 14.42
C GLY A 98 17.62 16.39 14.71
N SER A 99 18.67 16.60 13.91
CA SER A 99 19.35 17.89 13.81
C SER A 99 18.43 18.93 13.17
N LYS A 100 18.68 20.21 13.44
CA LYS A 100 17.98 21.30 12.77
C LYS A 100 18.36 21.28 11.27
N PRO A 101 17.39 21.29 10.35
CA PRO A 101 17.64 21.52 8.93
C PRO A 101 18.48 22.79 8.68
N ASP A 102 19.33 22.76 7.66
CA ASP A 102 20.19 23.88 7.26
C ASP A 102 19.79 24.52 5.94
N SER A 103 18.79 23.93 5.27
CA SER A 103 18.42 24.22 3.89
C SER A 103 16.95 23.90 3.63
N ILE A 104 16.34 24.55 2.63
CA ILE A 104 14.95 24.29 2.23
C ILE A 104 14.71 22.80 1.90
N PRO A 105 15.56 22.11 1.10
CA PRO A 105 15.36 20.68 0.80
C PRO A 105 15.41 19.79 2.05
N SER A 106 16.35 20.02 2.97
CA SER A 106 16.44 19.23 4.21
C SER A 106 15.25 19.49 5.14
N ALA A 107 14.73 20.72 5.18
CA ALA A 107 13.53 21.06 5.94
C ALA A 107 12.27 20.38 5.36
N LEU A 108 12.08 20.44 4.04
CA LEU A 108 10.96 19.77 3.38
C LEU A 108 11.04 18.24 3.50
N GLN A 109 12.24 17.65 3.43
CA GLN A 109 12.44 16.22 3.70
C GLN A 109 12.08 15.85 5.14
N ALA A 110 12.45 16.68 6.12
CA ALA A 110 12.08 16.46 7.50
C ALA A 110 10.55 16.47 7.71
N ILE A 111 9.84 17.38 7.04
CA ILE A 111 8.37 17.42 7.01
C ILE A 111 7.80 16.19 6.33
N ALA A 112 8.26 15.85 5.12
CA ALA A 112 7.75 14.71 4.35
C ALA A 112 7.94 13.37 5.08
N ARG A 113 9.04 13.20 5.81
CA ARG A 113 9.34 12.00 6.61
C ARG A 113 8.60 11.97 7.95
N ASN A 114 8.17 13.12 8.47
CA ASN A 114 7.48 13.25 9.76
C ASN A 114 6.23 14.13 9.61
N PRO A 115 5.27 13.75 8.75
CA PRO A 115 4.21 14.66 8.33
C PRO A 115 3.26 15.03 9.47
N TRP A 116 3.19 14.20 10.51
CA TRP A 116 2.41 14.39 11.73
C TRP A 116 3.07 15.34 12.75
N HIS A 117 4.34 15.70 12.56
CA HIS A 117 5.09 16.50 13.52
C HIS A 117 4.88 18.00 13.28
N ASN A 118 4.46 18.72 14.33
CA ASN A 118 4.24 20.18 14.34
C ASN A 118 3.39 20.75 13.19
N PRO A 119 2.31 20.07 12.71
CA PRO A 119 1.64 20.49 11.48
C PRO A 119 0.99 21.89 11.61
N GLY A 120 0.46 22.23 12.79
CA GLY A 120 -0.09 23.56 13.08
C GLY A 120 0.96 24.66 13.15
N ALA A 121 2.14 24.38 13.71
CA ALA A 121 3.23 25.35 13.75
C ALA A 121 3.80 25.62 12.35
N ILE A 122 3.95 24.57 11.52
CA ILE A 122 4.35 24.73 10.12
C ILE A 122 3.32 25.57 9.36
N TYR A 123 2.03 25.29 9.53
CA TYR A 123 0.95 26.07 8.90
C TYR A 123 0.96 27.55 9.30
N GLY A 124 1.34 27.86 10.54
CA GLY A 124 1.41 29.22 11.08
C GLY A 124 2.65 30.02 10.70
N LEU A 125 3.58 29.45 9.91
CA LEU A 125 4.75 30.18 9.44
C LEU A 125 4.36 31.34 8.50
N PRO A 126 5.14 32.44 8.50
CA PRO A 126 4.99 33.50 7.50
C PRO A 126 5.06 32.93 6.08
N ARG A 127 4.15 33.39 5.22
CA ARG A 127 4.01 32.90 3.85
C ARG A 127 3.60 34.01 2.88
N THR A 128 3.98 33.88 1.62
CA THR A 128 3.49 34.75 0.54
C THR A 128 2.03 34.43 0.22
N THR A 129 1.45 35.19 -0.70
CA THR A 129 0.11 34.92 -1.27
C THR A 129 0.19 34.67 -2.77
N THR A 130 1.30 34.05 -3.21
CA THR A 130 1.62 33.86 -4.64
C THR A 130 0.75 32.76 -5.24
N TYR A 131 0.49 31.72 -4.46
CA TYR A 131 -0.23 30.55 -4.94
C TYR A 131 -1.67 30.50 -4.42
N THR A 132 -2.60 30.04 -5.27
CA THR A 132 -4.01 29.85 -4.91
C THR A 132 -4.60 28.61 -5.60
N PRO A 133 -5.39 27.75 -4.91
CA PRO A 133 -5.83 27.90 -3.53
C PRO A 133 -4.78 27.42 -2.52
N THR A 134 -4.91 27.86 -1.28
CA THR A 134 -4.13 27.42 -0.11
C THR A 134 -5.05 26.84 0.96
N LEU A 135 -4.47 26.19 1.98
CA LEU A 135 -5.21 25.66 3.11
C LEU A 135 -5.82 26.82 3.93
N THR A 136 -7.08 26.65 4.33
CA THR A 136 -7.81 27.59 5.19
C THR A 136 -7.67 27.29 6.68
N LYS A 137 -7.16 26.09 7.02
CA LYS A 137 -6.85 25.67 8.39
C LYS A 137 -5.63 24.75 8.40
N ALA A 138 -4.99 24.63 9.56
CA ALA A 138 -3.88 23.70 9.73
C ALA A 138 -4.32 22.26 9.43
N PRO A 139 -3.50 21.47 8.69
CA PRO A 139 -3.77 20.06 8.48
C PRO A 139 -3.43 19.25 9.74
N SER A 140 -3.96 18.03 9.86
CA SER A 140 -3.55 17.10 10.91
C SER A 140 -2.17 16.46 10.64
N ALA A 141 -1.78 16.41 9.36
CA ALA A 141 -0.46 16.01 8.90
C ALA A 141 -0.21 16.57 7.49
N TRP A 142 1.06 16.87 7.17
CA TRP A 142 1.46 17.27 5.82
C TRP A 142 1.61 16.05 4.91
N VAL A 143 0.50 15.57 4.36
CA VAL A 143 0.47 14.40 3.45
C VAL A 143 -0.12 14.82 2.11
N PHE A 144 0.50 14.36 1.02
CA PHE A 144 0.01 14.55 -0.34
C PHE A 144 -0.61 13.25 -0.85
N SER A 145 -1.93 13.19 -0.84
CA SER A 145 -2.70 12.04 -1.33
C SER A 145 -3.25 12.35 -2.72
N LEU A 146 -2.96 11.49 -3.70
CA LEU A 146 -3.54 11.58 -5.03
C LEU A 146 -4.62 10.51 -5.20
N LYS A 147 -5.74 10.90 -5.77
CA LYS A 147 -6.85 10.02 -6.09
C LYS A 147 -6.75 9.62 -7.56
N TYR A 148 -6.79 8.31 -7.79
CA TYR A 148 -6.86 7.68 -9.10
C TYR A 148 -8.19 6.97 -9.23
N VAL A 149 -8.86 7.13 -10.38
CA VAL A 149 -10.19 6.54 -10.66
C VAL A 149 -10.24 5.78 -11.98
N GLY A 150 -9.15 5.80 -12.76
CA GLY A 150 -9.04 5.00 -13.99
C GLY A 150 -8.88 3.52 -13.68
N GLY A 151 -9.09 2.66 -14.68
CA GLY A 151 -8.86 1.21 -14.56
C GLY A 151 -10.09 0.38 -14.15
N GLY A 152 -11.23 1.02 -13.87
CA GLY A 152 -12.50 0.31 -13.64
C GLY A 152 -12.58 -0.38 -12.28
N PHE A 153 -12.33 0.36 -11.20
CA PHE A 153 -12.42 -0.15 -9.83
C PHE A 153 -13.86 -0.37 -9.37
N ASP A 154 -14.15 -1.58 -8.92
CA ASP A 154 -15.46 -1.98 -8.38
C ASP A 154 -15.27 -2.69 -7.04
N ALA A 155 -15.33 -1.88 -5.96
CA ALA A 155 -15.02 -2.31 -4.59
C ALA A 155 -13.66 -3.06 -4.52
N PRO A 156 -12.53 -2.40 -4.86
CA PRO A 156 -11.24 -3.08 -4.94
C PRO A 156 -10.84 -3.73 -3.61
N GLY A 157 -10.21 -4.88 -3.70
CA GLY A 157 -9.67 -5.65 -2.58
C GLY A 157 -8.30 -5.18 -2.14
N ARG A 158 -7.48 -6.11 -1.65
CA ARG A 158 -6.08 -5.86 -1.30
C ARG A 158 -5.30 -5.38 -2.53
N MET A 159 -4.32 -4.52 -2.30
CA MET A 159 -3.32 -4.13 -3.29
C MET A 159 -2.05 -4.95 -3.10
N ALA A 160 -1.41 -5.34 -4.21
CA ALA A 160 -0.07 -5.88 -4.25
C ALA A 160 0.77 -5.10 -5.25
N PHE A 161 2.09 -5.01 -5.02
CA PHE A 161 3.00 -4.29 -5.90
C PHE A 161 3.97 -5.28 -6.53
N ASP A 162 4.21 -5.13 -7.83
CA ASP A 162 5.25 -5.91 -8.53
C ASP A 162 6.63 -5.25 -8.44
N ALA A 163 7.65 -5.89 -9.03
CA ALA A 163 9.02 -5.40 -9.00
C ALA A 163 9.21 -4.08 -9.78
N GLN A 164 8.32 -3.78 -10.72
CA GLN A 164 8.30 -2.54 -11.49
C GLN A 164 7.59 -1.41 -10.72
N GLY A 165 6.91 -1.74 -9.62
CA GLY A 165 6.14 -0.80 -8.80
C GLY A 165 4.72 -0.58 -9.32
N ASN A 166 4.24 -1.39 -10.27
CA ASN A 166 2.83 -1.37 -10.64
C ASN A 166 2.00 -1.91 -9.48
N VAL A 167 0.81 -1.36 -9.31
CA VAL A 167 -0.16 -1.83 -8.33
C VAL A 167 -1.19 -2.73 -8.98
N TRP A 168 -1.44 -3.86 -8.33
CA TRP A 168 -2.39 -4.89 -8.74
C TRP A 168 -3.45 -5.04 -7.66
N THR A 169 -4.72 -4.99 -8.04
CA THR A 169 -5.83 -5.18 -7.11
C THR A 169 -7.06 -5.76 -7.80
N GLY A 170 -7.73 -6.69 -7.13
CA GLY A 170 -8.93 -7.31 -7.65
C GLY A 170 -10.21 -6.54 -7.38
N ASN A 171 -11.16 -6.59 -8.29
CA ASN A 171 -12.52 -6.12 -8.03
C ASN A 171 -13.34 -7.17 -7.29
N ASN A 172 -14.01 -6.74 -6.22
CA ASN A 172 -14.89 -7.62 -5.44
C ASN A 172 -16.29 -7.72 -6.01
N TRP A 173 -16.70 -6.70 -6.75
CA TRP A 173 -18.09 -6.49 -7.11
C TRP A 173 -18.24 -6.14 -8.59
N MET A 174 -19.43 -6.31 -9.16
CA MET A 174 -19.76 -5.90 -10.51
C MET A 174 -21.07 -5.08 -10.54
N PRO A 175 -21.03 -3.80 -10.95
CA PRO A 175 -22.23 -3.00 -11.20
C PRO A 175 -22.92 -3.31 -12.55
N PRO A 176 -24.26 -3.12 -12.65
CA PRO A 176 -25.22 -3.12 -11.55
C PRO A 176 -25.52 -4.57 -11.13
N GLY A 177 -25.45 -4.89 -9.83
CA GLY A 177 -25.75 -6.25 -9.36
C GLY A 177 -25.18 -6.53 -7.97
N ASN A 178 -25.17 -7.80 -7.57
CA ASN A 178 -24.50 -8.30 -6.36
C ASN A 178 -23.49 -9.43 -6.69
N SER A 179 -23.08 -9.52 -7.95
CA SER A 179 -22.16 -10.53 -8.45
C SER A 179 -20.71 -10.19 -8.09
N GLY A 180 -19.89 -11.23 -7.94
CA GLY A 180 -18.45 -11.05 -7.74
C GLY A 180 -17.79 -10.38 -8.95
N GLY A 181 -16.91 -9.41 -8.70
CA GLY A 181 -16.15 -8.71 -9.73
C GLY A 181 -15.29 -9.65 -10.55
N LEU A 182 -15.27 -9.49 -11.88
CA LEU A 182 -14.62 -10.44 -12.79
C LEU A 182 -13.22 -10.00 -13.23
N SER A 183 -12.65 -8.99 -12.59
CA SER A 183 -11.46 -8.35 -13.13
C SER A 183 -10.40 -8.00 -12.10
N LEU A 184 -9.15 -8.08 -12.56
CA LEU A 184 -7.94 -7.61 -11.91
C LEU A 184 -7.56 -6.27 -12.52
N VAL A 185 -7.36 -5.25 -11.69
CA VAL A 185 -6.91 -3.92 -12.12
C VAL A 185 -5.41 -3.82 -11.89
N GLY A 186 -4.68 -3.45 -12.95
CA GLY A 186 -3.27 -3.04 -12.89
C GLY A 186 -3.13 -1.55 -13.19
N LEU A 187 -2.39 -0.81 -12.37
CA LEU A 187 -1.96 0.56 -12.65
C LEU A 187 -0.43 0.68 -12.59
N ASP A 188 0.13 1.55 -13.41
CA ASP A 188 1.54 1.92 -13.33
C ASP A 188 1.84 2.76 -12.07
N PRO A 189 3.12 3.04 -11.76
CA PRO A 189 3.51 3.86 -10.60
C PRO A 189 2.99 5.31 -10.64
N ALA A 190 2.59 5.81 -11.81
CA ALA A 190 1.96 7.12 -11.97
C ALA A 190 0.44 7.08 -11.76
N GLY A 191 -0.14 5.88 -11.57
CA GLY A 191 -1.57 5.64 -11.39
C GLY A 191 -2.37 5.58 -12.69
N GLN A 192 -1.71 5.42 -13.84
CA GLN A 192 -2.36 5.16 -15.12
C GLN A 192 -2.67 3.67 -15.27
N PRO A 193 -3.81 3.28 -15.86
CA PRO A 193 -4.08 1.88 -16.16
C PRO A 193 -3.01 1.29 -17.07
N LEU A 194 -2.52 0.09 -16.73
CA LEU A 194 -1.67 -0.69 -17.62
C LEU A 194 -2.43 -1.01 -18.91
N THR A 195 -1.71 -1.18 -20.02
CA THR A 195 -2.31 -1.61 -21.29
C THR A 195 -3.07 -2.92 -21.09
N GLY A 196 -4.37 -2.93 -21.39
CA GLY A 196 -5.25 -4.09 -21.20
C GLY A 196 -5.96 -4.16 -19.84
N SER A 197 -5.62 -3.29 -18.89
CA SER A 197 -6.32 -3.17 -17.61
C SER A 197 -7.72 -2.56 -17.80
N PRO A 198 -8.79 -3.14 -17.21
CA PRO A 198 -8.76 -4.27 -16.29
C PRO A 198 -8.74 -5.64 -16.98
N PHE A 199 -7.96 -6.57 -16.42
CA PHE A 199 -7.74 -7.93 -16.93
C PHE A 199 -8.81 -8.91 -16.46
N ARG A 200 -9.12 -9.91 -17.28
CA ARG A 200 -10.18 -10.92 -17.03
C ARG A 200 -9.69 -12.33 -17.38
N GLY A 201 -10.45 -13.35 -17.00
CA GLY A 201 -10.15 -14.75 -17.30
C GLY A 201 -9.58 -15.50 -16.10
N GLY A 202 -9.01 -16.68 -16.33
CA GLY A 202 -8.34 -17.47 -15.30
C GLY A 202 -9.25 -18.00 -14.17
N GLY A 203 -10.57 -17.88 -14.32
CA GLY A 203 -11.53 -18.16 -13.26
C GLY A 203 -11.70 -17.02 -12.25
N THR A 204 -11.22 -15.80 -12.51
CA THR A 204 -11.41 -14.69 -11.57
C THR A 204 -12.88 -14.35 -11.39
N GLN A 205 -13.37 -14.37 -10.14
CA GLN A 205 -14.68 -13.83 -9.76
C GLN A 205 -14.78 -13.56 -8.26
N GLY A 206 -14.93 -12.29 -7.89
CA GLY A 206 -15.02 -11.83 -6.50
C GLY A 206 -13.72 -12.09 -5.74
N ILE A 207 -12.67 -11.32 -6.06
CA ILE A 207 -11.28 -11.53 -5.60
C ILE A 207 -11.09 -11.41 -4.06
N GLY A 208 -12.11 -11.00 -3.31
CA GLY A 208 -12.05 -10.78 -1.87
C GLY A 208 -10.87 -9.88 -1.47
N PHE A 209 -10.08 -10.36 -0.52
CA PHE A 209 -8.80 -9.74 -0.11
C PHE A 209 -7.57 -10.38 -0.79
N GLY A 210 -7.75 -11.35 -1.70
CA GLY A 210 -6.66 -12.18 -2.19
C GLY A 210 -6.03 -11.63 -3.46
N THR A 211 -5.00 -10.80 -3.34
CA THR A 211 -4.12 -10.44 -4.46
C THR A 211 -2.68 -10.47 -3.97
N ALA A 212 -1.80 -11.18 -4.70
CA ALA A 212 -0.38 -11.24 -4.41
C ALA A 212 0.44 -11.38 -5.70
N VAL A 213 1.65 -10.84 -5.68
CA VAL A 213 2.63 -10.99 -6.77
C VAL A 213 3.67 -12.00 -6.36
N ASN A 214 3.96 -12.98 -7.21
CA ASN A 214 5.00 -13.97 -6.98
C ASN A 214 6.38 -13.29 -7.10
N PRO A 215 7.21 -13.31 -6.04
CA PRO A 215 8.49 -12.60 -6.03
C PRO A 215 9.53 -13.18 -6.99
N THR A 216 9.37 -14.42 -7.48
CA THR A 216 10.38 -15.07 -8.33
C THR A 216 10.17 -14.83 -9.82
N ASN A 217 8.93 -14.66 -10.27
CA ASN A 217 8.60 -14.51 -11.70
C ASN A 217 7.64 -13.34 -12.00
N GLY A 218 7.14 -12.63 -11.00
CA GLY A 218 6.24 -11.49 -11.17
C GLY A 218 4.79 -11.86 -11.51
N HIS A 219 4.43 -13.15 -11.56
CA HIS A 219 3.05 -13.56 -11.85
C HIS A 219 2.10 -13.09 -10.75
N ILE A 220 0.88 -12.73 -11.11
CA ILE A 220 -0.13 -12.21 -10.20
C ILE A 220 -1.14 -13.31 -9.90
N PHE A 221 -1.32 -13.58 -8.61
CA PHE A 221 -2.29 -14.55 -8.12
C PHE A 221 -3.44 -13.83 -7.44
N THR A 222 -4.66 -14.29 -7.70
CA THR A 222 -5.88 -13.77 -7.05
C THR A 222 -6.71 -14.89 -6.45
N ALA A 223 -7.38 -14.63 -5.32
CA ALA A 223 -8.25 -15.62 -4.68
C ALA A 223 -9.72 -15.27 -4.86
N SER A 224 -10.51 -16.13 -5.47
CA SER A 224 -11.95 -15.92 -5.64
C SER A 224 -12.71 -16.42 -4.41
N TYR A 225 -13.15 -15.50 -3.54
CA TYR A 225 -13.80 -15.81 -2.26
C TYR A 225 -15.04 -16.69 -2.44
N GLY A 226 -15.97 -16.32 -3.33
CA GLY A 226 -17.24 -17.05 -3.46
C GLY A 226 -17.11 -18.47 -4.01
N LEU A 227 -16.01 -18.77 -4.72
CA LEU A 227 -15.91 -19.95 -5.58
C LEU A 227 -14.77 -20.90 -5.21
N GLY A 228 -13.96 -20.57 -4.19
CA GLY A 228 -12.94 -21.50 -3.69
C GLY A 228 -11.88 -21.81 -4.75
N ARG A 229 -11.32 -20.79 -5.38
CA ARG A 229 -10.32 -20.95 -6.44
C ARG A 229 -9.29 -19.84 -6.47
N ILE A 230 -8.13 -20.17 -7.03
CA ILE A 230 -7.04 -19.21 -7.30
C ILE A 230 -6.94 -18.99 -8.81
N SER A 231 -6.72 -17.76 -9.23
CA SER A 231 -6.43 -17.40 -10.62
C SER A 231 -5.00 -16.89 -10.73
N GLU A 232 -4.37 -17.11 -11.88
CA GLU A 232 -3.00 -16.71 -12.16
C GLU A 232 -2.91 -15.93 -13.47
N TYR A 233 -2.11 -14.86 -13.42
CA TYR A 233 -1.86 -13.95 -14.52
C TYR A 233 -0.35 -13.76 -14.71
N LEU A 234 0.08 -13.64 -15.96
CA LEU A 234 1.41 -13.15 -16.30
C LEU A 234 1.55 -11.67 -15.89
N PRO A 235 2.79 -11.13 -15.79
CA PRO A 235 3.02 -9.71 -15.49
C PRO A 235 2.36 -8.72 -16.47
N ASP A 236 2.04 -9.16 -17.69
CA ASP A 236 1.30 -8.36 -18.68
C ASP A 236 -0.24 -8.42 -18.51
N GLY A 237 -0.71 -9.17 -17.50
CA GLY A 237 -2.12 -9.37 -17.21
C GLY A 237 -2.82 -10.45 -18.04
N THR A 238 -2.08 -11.23 -18.84
CA THR A 238 -2.62 -12.41 -19.52
C THR A 238 -2.96 -13.51 -18.51
N ALA A 239 -4.22 -13.97 -18.49
CA ALA A 239 -4.61 -15.08 -17.62
C ALA A 239 -4.04 -16.42 -18.12
N VAL A 240 -3.42 -17.20 -17.23
CA VAL A 240 -2.82 -18.51 -17.55
C VAL A 240 -3.43 -19.68 -16.79
N SER A 241 -4.15 -19.42 -15.71
CA SER A 241 -4.95 -20.46 -15.06
C SER A 241 -6.17 -20.85 -15.93
N PRO A 242 -6.75 -22.06 -15.75
CA PRO A 242 -7.95 -22.46 -16.47
C PRO A 242 -9.14 -21.54 -16.22
N ALA A 243 -10.17 -21.60 -17.06
CA ALA A 243 -11.42 -20.83 -16.86
C ALA A 243 -12.14 -21.16 -15.54
N THR A 244 -11.88 -22.33 -14.97
CA THR A 244 -12.37 -22.75 -13.65
C THR A 244 -11.52 -22.26 -12.48
N GLY A 245 -10.34 -21.66 -12.74
CA GLY A 245 -9.30 -21.42 -11.77
C GLY A 245 -8.65 -22.71 -11.25
N TYR A 246 -7.63 -22.55 -10.41
CA TYR A 246 -7.05 -23.65 -9.64
C TYR A 246 -7.90 -23.94 -8.40
N THR A 247 -8.33 -25.19 -8.25
CA THR A 247 -9.26 -25.63 -7.18
C THR A 247 -8.63 -26.67 -6.24
N THR A 248 -7.40 -27.10 -6.50
CA THR A 248 -6.67 -28.08 -5.68
C THR A 248 -6.43 -27.57 -4.25
N GLY A 249 -6.31 -28.46 -3.28
CA GLY A 249 -6.03 -28.06 -1.89
C GLY A 249 -7.26 -27.61 -1.10
N SER A 250 -8.44 -28.19 -1.39
CA SER A 250 -9.66 -28.00 -0.57
C SER A 250 -10.00 -26.54 -0.28
N LEU A 251 -9.80 -25.67 -1.26
CA LEU A 251 -10.02 -24.24 -1.12
C LEU A 251 -11.47 -23.95 -0.75
N SER A 252 -11.67 -23.14 0.29
CA SER A 252 -13.01 -22.78 0.73
C SER A 252 -13.01 -21.35 1.23
N LYS A 253 -13.64 -20.47 0.44
CA LYS A 253 -13.66 -19.04 0.71
C LYS A 253 -12.27 -18.47 1.01
N PRO A 254 -11.28 -18.65 0.12
CA PRO A 254 -9.95 -18.11 0.33
C PRO A 254 -10.02 -16.58 0.40
N GLN A 255 -9.14 -15.99 1.22
CA GLN A 255 -9.10 -14.55 1.46
C GLN A 255 -7.71 -13.97 1.12
N GLY A 256 -7.08 -13.21 2.03
CA GLY A 256 -5.81 -12.55 1.79
C GLY A 256 -4.64 -13.53 1.67
N ILE A 257 -4.15 -13.72 0.45
CA ILE A 257 -3.03 -14.60 0.10
C ILE A 257 -1.68 -13.85 0.13
N ALA A 258 -0.59 -14.58 0.36
CA ALA A 258 0.76 -14.02 0.28
C ALA A 258 1.79 -15.05 -0.18
N PHE A 259 2.85 -14.59 -0.82
CA PHE A 259 4.02 -15.39 -1.13
C PHE A 259 5.06 -15.28 -0.01
N ASP A 260 5.71 -16.39 0.30
CA ASP A 260 6.98 -16.36 1.03
C ASP A 260 8.17 -16.13 0.10
N GLN A 261 9.35 -15.93 0.69
CA GLN A 261 10.59 -15.64 -0.04
C GLN A 261 11.07 -16.81 -0.92
N LYS A 262 10.53 -18.02 -0.73
CA LYS A 262 10.82 -19.21 -1.53
C LYS A 262 9.83 -19.37 -2.70
N GLY A 263 8.86 -18.47 -2.84
CA GLY A 263 7.84 -18.52 -3.88
C GLY A 263 6.68 -19.46 -3.56
N ASN A 264 6.49 -19.89 -2.31
CA ASN A 264 5.30 -20.65 -1.94
C ASN A 264 4.12 -19.71 -1.71
N LEU A 265 2.94 -20.07 -2.23
CA LEU A 265 1.72 -19.29 -2.04
C LEU A 265 0.95 -19.80 -0.82
N TRP A 266 0.73 -18.94 0.15
CA TRP A 266 -0.03 -19.23 1.36
C TRP A 266 -1.46 -18.69 1.26
N ILE A 267 -2.44 -19.55 1.53
CA ILE A 267 -3.85 -19.35 1.21
C ILE A 267 -4.71 -19.64 2.45
N PRO A 268 -5.08 -18.62 3.24
CA PRO A 268 -6.02 -18.81 4.34
C PRO A 268 -7.44 -19.07 3.79
N ASN A 269 -8.05 -20.18 4.22
CA ASN A 269 -9.40 -20.57 3.82
C ASN A 269 -10.41 -20.25 4.93
N PHE A 270 -11.11 -19.12 4.77
CA PHE A 270 -12.11 -18.66 5.72
C PHE A 270 -13.29 -19.65 5.87
N GLY A 271 -13.62 -20.37 4.80
CA GLY A 271 -14.82 -21.21 4.73
C GLY A 271 -14.74 -22.46 5.60
N ASN A 272 -13.61 -23.15 5.55
CA ASN A 272 -13.39 -24.44 6.22
C ASN A 272 -12.35 -24.38 7.35
N ASN A 273 -11.88 -23.20 7.74
CA ASN A 273 -10.94 -22.99 8.85
C ASN A 273 -9.60 -23.72 8.66
N THR A 274 -9.05 -23.66 7.44
CA THR A 274 -7.75 -24.26 7.11
C THR A 274 -6.79 -23.24 6.50
N LEU A 275 -5.53 -23.63 6.39
CA LEU A 275 -4.51 -22.94 5.61
C LEU A 275 -4.04 -23.89 4.50
N THR A 276 -4.05 -23.44 3.26
CA THR A 276 -3.48 -24.17 2.13
C THR A 276 -2.17 -23.51 1.70
N ILE A 277 -1.18 -24.30 1.31
CA ILE A 277 0.08 -23.82 0.74
C ILE A 277 0.29 -24.48 -0.62
N TYR A 278 0.52 -23.70 -1.67
CA TYR A 278 1.04 -24.20 -2.94
C TYR A 278 2.55 -24.04 -2.96
N LEU A 279 3.27 -25.17 -2.86
CA LEU A 279 4.74 -25.14 -2.88
C LEU A 279 5.25 -24.69 -4.26
N GLY A 280 6.12 -23.69 -4.29
CA GLY A 280 6.61 -23.08 -5.53
C GLY A 280 5.50 -22.53 -6.43
N ALA A 281 4.40 -22.08 -5.83
CA ALA A 281 3.19 -21.62 -6.51
C ALA A 281 2.48 -22.71 -7.35
N ASP A 282 2.85 -23.98 -7.20
CA ASP A 282 2.30 -25.10 -7.96
C ASP A 282 1.06 -25.68 -7.27
N PRO A 283 -0.15 -25.55 -7.85
CA PRO A 283 -1.37 -26.08 -7.27
C PRO A 283 -1.36 -27.61 -7.09
N ALA A 284 -0.57 -28.34 -7.87
CA ALA A 284 -0.45 -29.79 -7.73
C ALA A 284 0.31 -30.20 -6.46
N LYS A 285 1.07 -29.28 -5.86
CA LYS A 285 1.84 -29.47 -4.62
C LYS A 285 1.16 -28.82 -3.42
N ALA A 286 -0.17 -28.86 -3.40
CA ALA A 286 -0.96 -28.29 -2.33
C ALA A 286 -0.78 -29.06 -1.01
N ILE A 287 -0.51 -28.34 0.07
CA ILE A 287 -0.54 -28.84 1.45
C ILE A 287 -1.70 -28.19 2.17
N ASN A 288 -2.52 -28.99 2.86
CA ASN A 288 -3.62 -28.52 3.67
C ASN A 288 -3.28 -28.66 5.15
N VAL A 289 -3.36 -27.56 5.87
CA VAL A 289 -3.01 -27.46 7.29
C VAL A 289 -4.28 -27.12 8.08
N PRO A 290 -4.87 -28.09 8.79
CA PRO A 290 -5.92 -27.80 9.76
C PRO A 290 -5.33 -27.17 11.02
N GLY A 291 -6.15 -26.42 11.76
CA GLY A 291 -5.80 -26.00 13.12
C GLY A 291 -5.72 -27.19 14.09
N THR A 292 -5.00 -27.02 15.20
CA THR A 292 -4.97 -27.98 16.30
C THR A 292 -5.70 -27.41 17.52
N ALA A 293 -5.89 -28.22 18.57
CA ALA A 293 -6.46 -27.73 19.83
C ALA A 293 -5.59 -26.64 20.48
N ALA A 294 -4.26 -26.76 20.40
CA ALA A 294 -3.31 -25.77 20.92
C ALA A 294 -3.17 -24.54 20.00
N SER A 295 -3.33 -24.74 18.70
CA SER A 295 -3.15 -23.72 17.66
C SER A 295 -4.36 -23.71 16.72
N PRO A 296 -5.53 -23.25 17.19
CA PRO A 296 -6.74 -23.27 16.39
C PRO A 296 -6.63 -22.27 15.24
N ILE A 297 -6.99 -22.74 14.05
CA ILE A 297 -7.29 -21.89 12.91
C ILE A 297 -8.80 -21.67 12.91
N THR A 298 -9.23 -20.42 12.93
CA THR A 298 -10.65 -20.06 12.95
C THR A 298 -10.87 -18.86 12.08
N LYS A 299 -11.65 -19.06 11.02
CA LYS A 299 -11.99 -18.03 10.04
C LYS A 299 -10.77 -17.19 9.64
N PRO A 300 -9.69 -17.85 9.17
CA PRO A 300 -8.47 -17.14 8.83
C PRO A 300 -8.75 -16.16 7.68
N PHE A 301 -8.22 -14.93 7.77
CA PHE A 301 -8.60 -13.85 6.86
C PHE A 301 -7.44 -13.33 6.01
N ALA A 302 -6.34 -12.90 6.60
CA ALA A 302 -5.17 -12.45 5.85
C ALA A 302 -3.88 -13.05 6.42
N ILE A 303 -2.83 -12.96 5.61
CA ILE A 303 -1.50 -13.45 5.94
C ILE A 303 -0.44 -12.42 5.57
N ALA A 304 0.57 -12.28 6.42
CA ALA A 304 1.81 -11.57 6.12
C ALA A 304 3.00 -12.50 6.38
N ILE A 305 4.06 -12.39 5.58
CA ILE A 305 5.30 -13.15 5.75
C ILE A 305 6.37 -12.20 6.27
N ASP A 306 6.99 -12.53 7.40
CA ASP A 306 8.09 -11.73 7.96
C ASP A 306 9.44 -12.01 7.28
N ALA A 307 10.46 -11.21 7.60
CA ALA A 307 11.79 -11.34 7.04
C ALA A 307 12.49 -12.66 7.40
N GLN A 308 12.00 -13.39 8.42
CA GLN A 308 12.49 -14.71 8.81
C GLN A 308 11.74 -15.85 8.10
N GLY A 309 10.77 -15.53 7.24
CA GLY A 309 9.95 -16.49 6.51
C GLY A 309 8.82 -17.11 7.34
N ARG A 310 8.46 -16.51 8.48
CA ARG A 310 7.28 -16.94 9.24
C ARG A 310 6.03 -16.29 8.69
N ALA A 311 5.00 -17.09 8.52
CA ALA A 311 3.66 -16.64 8.17
C ALA A 311 2.90 -16.19 9.41
N TRP A 312 2.21 -15.06 9.33
CA TRP A 312 1.38 -14.50 10.40
C TRP A 312 -0.07 -14.41 9.91
N ILE A 313 -0.94 -15.28 10.43
CA ILE A 313 -2.31 -15.45 9.96
C ILE A 313 -3.28 -14.77 10.93
N THR A 314 -4.09 -13.83 10.44
CA THR A 314 -5.19 -13.27 11.23
C THR A 314 -6.33 -14.28 11.32
N ASN A 315 -6.77 -14.55 12.54
CA ASN A 315 -7.90 -15.42 12.84
C ASN A 315 -8.99 -14.57 13.47
N ASN A 316 -10.09 -14.42 12.73
CA ASN A 316 -11.17 -13.53 13.13
C ASN A 316 -12.20 -14.27 13.99
N SER A 317 -13.05 -13.49 14.64
CA SER A 317 -14.19 -13.96 15.40
C SER A 317 -15.43 -13.26 14.86
N THR A 318 -16.25 -14.00 14.11
CA THR A 318 -17.49 -13.47 13.51
C THR A 318 -18.66 -13.41 14.49
N SER A 319 -18.50 -13.98 15.69
CA SER A 319 -19.53 -14.04 16.75
C SER A 319 -19.23 -13.12 17.95
N GLY A 320 -18.40 -12.09 17.77
CA GLY A 320 -18.17 -11.06 18.80
C GLY A 320 -17.11 -11.38 19.86
N GLY A 321 -16.45 -12.55 19.79
CA GLY A 321 -15.30 -12.89 20.63
C GLY A 321 -13.98 -12.19 20.23
N ALA A 322 -12.93 -12.33 21.06
CA ALA A 322 -11.58 -11.88 20.72
C ALA A 322 -10.97 -12.74 19.60
N GLY A 323 -10.39 -12.10 18.59
CA GLY A 323 -9.60 -12.77 17.57
C GLY A 323 -8.12 -12.88 17.97
N TRP A 324 -7.30 -13.47 17.10
CA TRP A 324 -5.86 -13.63 17.35
C TRP A 324 -5.05 -13.61 16.06
N VAL A 325 -3.73 -13.50 16.20
CA VAL A 325 -2.79 -13.78 15.11
C VAL A 325 -2.11 -15.11 15.41
N LEU A 326 -1.99 -15.97 14.41
CA LEU A 326 -1.35 -17.28 14.53
C LEU A 326 -0.08 -17.31 13.67
N PRO A 327 1.11 -17.49 14.26
CA PRO A 327 2.33 -17.75 13.49
C PRO A 327 2.33 -19.18 12.93
N ALA A 328 2.84 -19.33 11.72
CA ALA A 328 3.10 -20.62 11.08
C ALA A 328 4.46 -20.60 10.38
N THR A 329 5.12 -21.75 10.28
CA THR A 329 6.43 -21.90 9.62
C THR A 329 6.41 -23.13 8.74
N LEU A 330 6.83 -22.99 7.49
CA LEU A 330 7.04 -24.10 6.57
C LEU A 330 8.48 -24.61 6.76
N ASN A 331 8.57 -25.85 7.23
CA ASN A 331 9.83 -26.53 7.51
C ASN A 331 10.47 -27.06 6.21
N ALA A 332 11.75 -27.44 6.27
CA ALA A 332 12.49 -27.93 5.10
C ALA A 332 11.95 -29.27 4.54
N ASP A 333 11.25 -30.05 5.37
CA ASP A 333 10.59 -31.30 5.00
C ASP A 333 9.16 -31.09 4.46
N ASN A 334 8.77 -29.84 4.18
CA ASN A 334 7.45 -29.42 3.76
C ASN A 334 6.33 -29.63 4.79
N THR A 335 6.65 -29.93 6.05
CA THR A 335 5.66 -29.87 7.13
C THR A 335 5.45 -28.43 7.61
N VAL A 336 4.30 -28.17 8.23
CA VAL A 336 3.97 -26.83 8.75
C VAL A 336 3.85 -26.88 10.26
N THR A 337 4.67 -26.09 10.94
CA THR A 337 4.58 -25.89 12.38
C THR A 337 3.67 -24.69 12.67
N LEU A 338 2.56 -24.92 13.39
CA LEU A 338 1.74 -23.84 13.93
C LEU A 338 2.28 -23.44 15.31
N GLY A 339 2.53 -22.15 15.51
CA GLY A 339 2.96 -21.62 16.81
C GLY A 339 1.79 -21.33 17.75
N SER A 340 2.09 -20.68 18.87
CA SER A 340 1.06 -20.28 19.84
C SER A 340 0.28 -19.04 19.37
N PRO A 341 -1.05 -19.00 19.52
CA PRO A 341 -1.85 -17.81 19.20
C PRO A 341 -1.41 -16.56 19.97
N VAL A 342 -1.18 -15.46 19.26
CA VAL A 342 -0.93 -14.13 19.82
C VAL A 342 -2.25 -13.43 20.08
N LYS A 343 -2.51 -13.13 21.36
CA LYS A 343 -3.73 -12.51 21.88
C LYS A 343 -3.39 -11.27 22.71
N GLY A 344 -4.36 -10.41 22.97
CA GLY A 344 -4.19 -9.20 23.78
C GLY A 344 -3.76 -7.99 22.95
N GLY A 345 -3.20 -6.97 23.60
CA GLY A 345 -2.66 -5.77 22.94
C GLY A 345 -3.68 -4.83 22.29
N GLY A 346 -4.96 -5.22 22.18
CA GLY A 346 -5.99 -4.49 21.43
C GLY A 346 -6.58 -5.28 20.26
N ILE A 347 -6.08 -6.48 19.98
CA ILE A 347 -6.55 -7.35 18.89
C ILE A 347 -8.03 -7.72 19.11
N LYS A 348 -8.88 -7.35 18.15
CA LYS A 348 -10.35 -7.55 18.16
C LYS A 348 -10.85 -7.91 16.77
N SER A 349 -10.94 -9.21 16.51
CA SER A 349 -11.33 -9.77 15.20
C SER A 349 -10.45 -9.20 14.07
N PRO A 350 -9.15 -9.50 14.08
CA PRO A 350 -8.21 -8.95 13.11
C PRO A 350 -8.54 -9.48 11.71
N GLN A 351 -8.46 -8.61 10.71
CA GLN A 351 -8.63 -8.97 9.31
C GLN A 351 -7.35 -8.70 8.53
N GLY A 352 -7.00 -7.43 8.32
CA GLY A 352 -5.75 -7.05 7.66
C GLY A 352 -4.54 -7.24 8.58
N ILE A 353 -3.41 -7.62 8.00
CA ILE A 353 -2.12 -7.69 8.69
C ILE A 353 -0.99 -7.24 7.77
N SER A 354 -0.02 -6.54 8.34
CA SER A 354 1.26 -6.22 7.70
C SER A 354 2.42 -6.39 8.70
N VAL A 355 3.63 -6.49 8.15
CA VAL A 355 4.87 -6.58 8.92
C VAL A 355 5.85 -5.53 8.39
N ASP A 356 6.56 -4.85 9.28
CA ASP A 356 7.62 -3.92 8.90
C ASP A 356 9.01 -4.60 8.86
N SER A 357 10.02 -3.86 8.43
CA SER A 357 11.40 -4.37 8.35
C SER A 357 12.05 -4.65 9.71
N ALA A 358 11.48 -4.15 10.81
CA ALA A 358 11.93 -4.45 12.16
C ALA A 358 11.23 -5.70 12.74
N GLY A 359 10.26 -6.27 12.02
CA GLY A 359 9.47 -7.42 12.45
C GLY A 359 8.26 -7.04 13.31
N ASN A 360 7.89 -5.77 13.39
CA ASN A 360 6.66 -5.35 14.05
C ASN A 360 5.46 -5.74 13.20
N LEU A 361 4.42 -6.27 13.84
CA LEU A 361 3.17 -6.65 13.20
C LEU A 361 2.12 -5.59 13.46
N TYR A 362 1.34 -5.28 12.43
CA TYR A 362 0.23 -4.33 12.50
C TYR A 362 -1.03 -5.01 12.03
N THR A 363 -2.09 -4.95 12.83
CA THR A 363 -3.37 -5.60 12.54
C THR A 363 -4.49 -4.57 12.43
N ALA A 364 -5.32 -4.69 11.38
CA ALA A 364 -6.56 -3.94 11.27
C ALA A 364 -7.71 -4.75 11.87
N ASN A 365 -8.37 -4.19 12.89
CA ASN A 365 -9.37 -4.89 13.70
C ASN A 365 -10.79 -4.56 13.23
N LEU A 366 -11.57 -5.56 12.80
CA LEU A 366 -12.94 -5.36 12.33
C LEU A 366 -13.87 -4.85 13.44
N LEU A 367 -13.69 -5.34 14.67
CA LEU A 367 -14.52 -4.98 15.82
C LEU A 367 -13.80 -3.98 16.76
N GLY A 368 -12.67 -3.44 16.32
CA GLY A 368 -11.91 -2.39 17.00
C GLY A 368 -11.97 -1.07 16.23
N LYS A 369 -11.64 0.05 16.88
CA LYS A 369 -11.56 1.37 16.24
C LYS A 369 -10.12 1.74 15.82
N GLY A 370 -9.23 0.76 15.69
CA GLY A 370 -7.81 1.05 15.48
C GLY A 370 -6.98 -0.11 14.90
N ILE A 371 -5.77 0.28 14.53
CA ILE A 371 -4.68 -0.63 14.20
C ILE A 371 -3.96 -0.97 15.51
N THR A 372 -3.64 -2.25 15.71
CA THR A 372 -2.90 -2.74 16.88
C THR A 372 -1.67 -3.50 16.44
#